data_AF-A0A932HJT6-F1
#
_entry.id   AF-A0A932HJT6-F1
#
_cell.length_a   1.000
_cell.length_b   1.000
_cell.length_c   1.000
_cell.angle_alpha   90.00
_cell.angle_beta   90.00
_cell.angle_gamma   90.00
#
_symmetry.space_group_name_H-M   'P 1'
#
loop_
_entity.id
_entity.type
_entity.pdbx_description
1 polymer ?
#
loop_
_entity_poly.entity_id
_entity_poly.type
_entity_poly.pdbx_seq_one_letter_code
_entity_poly.pdbx_strand_id
1 'polypeptide(L)'
;MYPPEAVQPMRDELTSVGFEELKTPEDVDRVVKETKGTVLCVINSVCGCAAGSARPGIGLALQHTVIPDRLVTVFAGMEREAVDRVRELHAGAAAPSSPSVVLFKDGKVAGMLERSHIERRAPQEIAQMLVGAFDQLCTRPGPSIPPETFAKLEHLKICGSSIPRMG
;
A
#
# COMPACT_ATOMS: atom_id res chain seq x y z
N MET A 1 -19.23 -0.30 -7.70
CA MET A 1 -18.71 0.40 -6.52
C MET A 1 -19.19 -0.38 -5.31
N TYR A 2 -18.31 -0.68 -4.34
CA TYR A 2 -18.70 -1.44 -3.15
C TYR A 2 -19.37 -0.53 -2.12
N PRO A 3 -20.18 -1.06 -1.19
CA PRO A 3 -20.68 -0.28 -0.06
C PRO A 3 -19.51 0.26 0.79
N PRO A 4 -19.51 1.53 1.22
CA PRO A 4 -18.40 2.12 1.99
C PRO A 4 -18.04 1.32 3.25
N GLU A 5 -19.03 0.83 3.98
CA GLU A 5 -18.86 0.02 5.18
C GLU A 5 -18.18 -1.33 4.91
N ALA A 6 -18.38 -1.90 3.72
CA ALA A 6 -17.79 -3.19 3.35
C ALA A 6 -16.29 -3.07 3.05
N VAL A 7 -15.81 -1.88 2.66
CA VAL A 7 -14.40 -1.65 2.33
C VAL A 7 -13.63 -0.95 3.46
N GLN A 8 -14.32 -0.44 4.48
CA GLN A 8 -13.70 0.27 5.60
C GLN A 8 -12.59 -0.54 6.28
N PRO A 9 -12.76 -1.84 6.61
CA PRO A 9 -11.68 -2.62 7.21
C PRO A 9 -10.42 -2.68 6.32
N MET A 10 -10.59 -2.69 5.00
CA MET A 10 -9.47 -2.74 4.06
C MET A 10 -8.74 -1.39 3.93
N ARG A 11 -9.43 -0.28 4.23
CA ARG A 11 -8.83 1.05 4.38
C ARG A 11 -8.07 1.13 5.69
N ASP A 12 -8.70 0.69 6.79
CA ASP A 12 -8.15 0.69 8.14
C ASP A 12 -6.82 -0.08 8.22
N GLU A 13 -6.68 -1.17 7.48
CA GLU A 13 -5.42 -1.92 7.38
C GLU A 13 -4.23 -1.11 6.87
N LEU A 14 -4.44 -0.09 6.03
CA LEU A 14 -3.38 0.80 5.56
C LEU A 14 -3.29 2.06 6.42
N THR A 15 -4.41 2.68 6.78
CA THR A 15 -4.39 3.91 7.58
C THR A 15 -3.82 3.66 8.99
N SER A 16 -4.04 2.47 9.56
CA SER A 16 -3.44 2.06 10.84
C SER A 16 -1.91 1.99 10.82
N VAL A 17 -1.29 1.84 9.64
CA VAL A 17 0.18 1.87 9.47
C VAL A 17 0.69 3.18 8.88
N GLY A 18 -0.13 4.23 8.92
CA GLY A 18 0.27 5.61 8.62
C GLY A 18 -0.04 6.10 7.20
N PHE A 19 -0.88 5.38 6.44
CA PHE A 19 -1.30 5.84 5.12
C PHE A 19 -2.38 6.93 5.18
N GLU A 20 -2.27 7.91 4.28
CA GLU A 20 -3.30 8.88 3.95
C GLU A 20 -4.12 8.39 2.73
N GLU A 21 -5.44 8.49 2.79
CA GLU A 21 -6.32 8.15 1.67
C GLU A 21 -6.50 9.34 0.73
N LEU A 22 -6.17 9.16 -0.55
CA LEU A 22 -6.40 10.17 -1.58
C LEU A 22 -7.68 9.83 -2.34
N LYS A 23 -8.62 10.78 -2.39
CA LYS A 23 -9.96 10.52 -2.91
C LYS A 23 -10.25 11.22 -4.24
N THR A 24 -9.46 12.23 -4.59
CA THR A 24 -9.61 12.97 -5.84
C THR A 24 -8.31 13.01 -6.66
N PRO A 25 -8.38 13.28 -7.97
CA PRO A 25 -7.20 13.52 -8.80
C PRO A 25 -6.31 14.66 -8.29
N GLU A 26 -6.93 15.71 -7.74
CA GLU A 26 -6.22 16.87 -7.20
C GLU A 26 -5.38 16.49 -5.97
N ASP A 27 -5.91 15.62 -5.10
CA ASP A 27 -5.15 15.10 -3.96
C ASP A 27 -3.93 14.30 -4.42
N VAL A 28 -4.09 13.45 -5.45
CA VAL A 28 -3.00 12.69 -6.06
C VAL A 28 -1.93 13.62 -6.62
N ASP A 29 -2.34 14.58 -7.45
CA ASP A 29 -1.43 15.53 -8.07
C ASP A 29 -0.69 16.37 -7.04
N ARG A 30 -1.40 16.88 -6.03
CA ARG A 30 -0.82 17.67 -4.95
C ARG A 30 0.27 16.88 -4.24
N VAL A 31 -0.04 15.68 -3.76
CA VAL A 31 0.94 14.88 -3.00
C VAL A 31 2.14 14.50 -3.87
N VAL A 32 1.92 14.04 -5.10
CA VAL A 32 3.01 13.58 -5.96
C VAL A 32 3.90 14.73 -6.42
N LYS A 33 3.34 15.91 -6.74
CA LYS A 33 4.11 17.06 -7.24
C LYS A 33 4.79 17.87 -6.13
N GLU A 34 4.12 18.05 -4.99
CA GLU A 34 4.62 18.94 -3.93
C GLU A 34 5.58 18.24 -2.97
N THR A 35 5.54 16.90 -2.92
CA THR A 35 6.49 16.14 -2.11
C THR A 35 7.87 16.13 -2.77
N LYS A 36 8.82 16.80 -2.13
CA LYS A 36 10.24 16.58 -2.37
C LYS A 36 10.66 15.30 -1.66
N GLY A 37 11.37 14.41 -2.34
CA GLY A 37 11.68 13.06 -1.84
C GLY A 37 10.70 12.02 -2.35
N THR A 38 10.32 11.06 -1.50
CA THR A 38 9.70 9.80 -1.90
C THR A 38 8.23 9.67 -1.47
N VAL A 39 7.38 9.22 -2.38
CA VAL A 39 5.96 8.93 -2.12
C VAL A 39 5.69 7.47 -2.43
N LEU A 40 5.28 6.70 -1.43
CA LEU A 40 4.76 5.35 -1.62
C LEU A 40 3.26 5.42 -1.82
N CYS A 41 2.82 5.14 -3.05
CA CYS A 41 1.40 5.08 -3.41
C CYS A 41 0.94 3.64 -3.56
N VAL A 42 -0.03 3.23 -2.76
CA VAL A 42 -0.66 1.90 -2.86
C VAL A 42 -1.98 2.03 -3.61
N ILE A 43 -2.11 1.29 -4.72
CA ILE A 43 -3.41 1.09 -5.38
C ILE A 43 -4.08 -0.10 -4.68
N ASN A 44 -4.82 0.17 -3.61
CA ASN A 44 -5.52 -0.83 -2.82
C ASN A 44 -6.69 -1.44 -3.62
N SER A 45 -7.15 -2.62 -3.20
CA SER A 45 -8.31 -3.28 -3.81
C SER A 45 -8.96 -4.27 -2.84
N VAL A 46 -10.18 -4.71 -3.17
CA VAL A 46 -10.87 -5.80 -2.47
C VAL A 46 -10.33 -7.20 -2.81
N CYS A 47 -9.36 -7.33 -3.73
CA CYS A 47 -8.89 -8.63 -4.18
C CYS A 47 -8.20 -9.42 -3.05
N GLY A 48 -8.36 -10.75 -3.03
CA GLY A 48 -7.79 -11.61 -2.00
C GLY A 48 -6.26 -11.48 -1.85
N CYS A 49 -5.53 -11.23 -2.94
CA CYS A 49 -4.08 -10.99 -2.87
C CYS A 49 -3.72 -9.65 -2.20
N ALA A 50 -4.63 -8.67 -2.17
CA ALA A 50 -4.45 -7.43 -1.41
C ALA A 50 -4.54 -7.70 0.09
N ALA A 51 -5.53 -8.51 0.51
CA ALA A 51 -5.76 -8.87 1.90
C ALA A 51 -4.71 -9.82 2.48
N GLY A 52 -4.36 -10.87 1.72
CA GLY A 52 -3.47 -11.93 2.18
C GLY A 52 -1.98 -11.65 2.02
N SER A 53 -1.61 -10.78 1.07
CA SER A 53 -0.20 -10.56 0.71
C SER A 53 0.20 -9.09 0.73
N ALA A 54 -0.44 -8.24 -0.08
CA ALA A 54 0.02 -6.86 -0.28
C ALA A 54 0.01 -6.02 1.00
N ARG A 55 -1.15 -5.87 1.66
CA ARG A 55 -1.28 -5.00 2.83
C ARG A 55 -0.45 -5.49 4.03
N PRO A 56 -0.44 -6.79 4.36
CA PRO A 56 0.48 -7.32 5.37
C PRO A 56 1.96 -7.07 5.02
N GLY A 57 2.37 -7.31 3.78
CA GLY A 57 3.75 -7.11 3.33
C GLY A 57 4.19 -5.64 3.37
N ILE A 58 3.30 -4.72 3.01
CA ILE A 58 3.52 -3.28 3.12
C ILE A 58 3.68 -2.87 4.58
N GLY A 59 2.79 -3.34 5.47
CA GLY A 59 2.90 -3.05 6.91
C GLY A 59 4.24 -3.50 7.50
N LEU A 60 4.68 -4.71 7.15
CA LEU A 60 5.99 -5.25 7.54
C LEU A 60 7.15 -4.40 6.99
N ALA A 61 7.10 -4.00 5.72
CA ALA A 61 8.14 -3.16 5.11
C ALA A 61 8.29 -1.80 5.82
N LEU A 62 7.19 -1.25 6.32
CA LEU A 62 7.18 0.04 7.01
C LEU A 62 7.71 -0.02 8.45
N GLN A 63 8.05 -1.21 8.95
CA GLN A 63 8.81 -1.37 10.20
C GLN A 63 10.33 -1.22 10.00
N HIS A 64 10.77 -1.01 8.75
CA HIS A 64 12.19 -0.82 8.43
C HIS A 64 12.74 0.50 8.96
N THR A 65 14.06 0.59 9.10
CA THR A 65 14.75 1.77 9.64
C THR A 65 14.73 2.97 8.71
N VAL A 66 14.56 2.74 7.40
CA VAL A 66 14.45 3.79 6.37
C VAL A 66 13.21 3.52 5.54
N ILE A 67 12.34 4.51 5.40
CA ILE A 67 11.04 4.35 4.73
C ILE A 67 10.67 5.59 3.90
N PRO A 68 9.64 5.51 3.03
CA PRO A 68 9.24 6.64 2.18
C PRO A 68 8.74 7.86 2.96
N ASP A 69 8.95 9.06 2.42
CA ASP A 69 8.60 10.34 3.05
C ASP A 69 7.08 10.51 3.21
N ARG A 70 6.31 10.07 2.22
CA ARG A 70 4.84 10.06 2.24
C ARG A 70 4.30 8.67 1.95
N LEU A 71 3.24 8.31 2.67
CA LEU A 71 2.51 7.05 2.52
C LEU A 71 1.08 7.39 2.12
N VAL A 72 0.69 7.05 0.90
CA VAL A 72 -0.64 7.36 0.37
C VAL A 72 -1.29 6.17 -0.30
N THR A 73 -2.62 6.12 -0.28
CA THR A 73 -3.38 5.05 -0.90
C THR A 73 -4.57 5.60 -1.68
N VAL A 74 -4.83 4.97 -2.83
CA VAL A 74 -6.08 5.10 -3.59
C VAL A 74 -6.76 3.74 -3.63
N PHE A 75 -8.09 3.68 -3.74
CA PHE A 75 -8.83 2.41 -3.66
C PHE A 75 -9.50 2.06 -5.00
N ALA A 76 -8.95 1.06 -5.68
CA ALA A 76 -9.51 0.53 -6.94
C ALA A 76 -10.92 -0.05 -6.72
N GLY A 77 -11.89 0.48 -7.45
CA GLY A 77 -13.32 0.11 -7.34
C GLY A 77 -14.15 1.06 -6.47
N MET A 78 -13.52 2.05 -5.82
CA MET A 78 -14.16 3.11 -5.05
C MET A 78 -13.83 4.48 -5.66
N GLU A 79 -12.66 5.06 -5.37
CA GLU A 79 -12.27 6.39 -5.85
C GLU A 79 -11.70 6.34 -7.27
N ARG A 80 -12.57 6.06 -8.25
CA ARG A 80 -12.19 5.80 -9.64
C ARG A 80 -11.26 6.88 -10.22
N GLU A 81 -11.62 8.15 -10.07
CA GLU A 81 -10.87 9.25 -10.67
C GLU A 81 -9.48 9.39 -10.05
N ALA A 82 -9.34 9.24 -8.73
CA ALA A 82 -8.03 9.22 -8.07
C ALA A 82 -7.17 8.04 -8.52
N VAL A 83 -7.76 6.85 -8.66
CA VAL A 83 -7.07 5.65 -9.15
C VAL A 83 -6.61 5.82 -10.60
N ASP A 84 -7.49 6.32 -11.46
CA ASP A 84 -7.18 6.57 -12.87
C ASP A 84 -6.07 7.63 -12.97
N ARG A 85 -6.07 8.64 -12.11
CA ARG A 85 -4.99 9.63 -12.06
C ARG A 85 -3.63 9.02 -11.70
N VAL A 86 -3.57 8.15 -10.68
CA VAL A 86 -2.32 7.42 -10.35
C VAL A 86 -1.85 6.57 -11.53
N ARG A 87 -2.78 5.94 -12.25
CA ARG A 87 -2.47 5.12 -13.44
C ARG A 87 -1.91 5.91 -14.60
N GLU A 88 -2.42 7.11 -14.84
CA GLU A 88 -1.86 8.02 -15.84
C GLU A 88 -0.40 8.38 -15.51
N LEU A 89 -0.12 8.70 -14.24
CA LEU A 89 1.22 9.09 -13.79
C LEU A 89 2.26 7.97 -13.95
N HIS A 90 1.84 6.70 -13.94
CA HIS A 90 2.73 5.55 -14.11
C HIS A 90 2.55 4.79 -15.44
N ALA A 91 1.76 5.30 -16.38
CA ALA A 91 1.40 4.59 -17.61
C ALA A 91 2.60 4.21 -18.49
N GLY A 92 3.68 5.00 -18.45
CA GLY A 92 4.92 4.71 -19.18
C GLY A 92 5.81 3.64 -18.51
N ALA A 93 5.53 3.26 -17.27
CA ALA A 93 6.34 2.31 -16.50
C ALA A 93 5.76 0.90 -16.49
N ALA A 94 4.44 0.76 -16.32
CA ALA A 94 3.76 -0.54 -16.33
C ALA A 94 2.28 -0.41 -16.67
N ALA A 95 1.70 -1.53 -17.11
CA ALA A 95 0.27 -1.63 -17.35
C ALA A 95 -0.54 -1.51 -16.04
N PRO A 96 -1.73 -0.87 -16.05
CA PRO A 96 -2.58 -0.76 -14.87
C PRO A 96 -2.95 -2.12 -14.27
N SER A 97 -2.66 -2.31 -12.98
CA SER A 97 -3.06 -3.51 -12.23
C SER A 97 -3.42 -3.17 -10.78
N SER A 98 -4.18 -4.04 -10.12
CA SER A 98 -4.51 -3.90 -8.68
C SER A 98 -4.61 -5.27 -7.98
N PRO A 99 -4.12 -5.41 -6.73
CA PRO A 99 -3.32 -4.42 -6.01
C PRO A 99 -1.97 -4.17 -6.69
N SER A 100 -1.43 -2.96 -6.55
CA SER A 100 -0.08 -2.59 -6.98
C SER A 100 0.47 -1.46 -6.12
N VAL A 101 1.78 -1.28 -6.13
CA VAL A 101 2.48 -0.25 -5.36
C VAL A 101 3.39 0.54 -6.29
N VAL A 102 3.34 1.86 -6.22
CA VAL A 102 4.18 2.77 -7.01
C VAL A 102 5.00 3.61 -6.05
N LEU A 103 6.31 3.66 -6.25
CA LEU A 103 7.21 4.54 -5.53
C LEU A 103 7.58 5.71 -6.45
N PHE A 104 7.17 6.91 -6.08
CA PHE A 104 7.59 8.14 -6.73
C PHE A 104 8.79 8.73 -6.01
N LYS A 105 9.68 9.39 -6.76
CA LYS A 105 10.74 10.24 -6.24
C LYS A 105 10.74 11.55 -7.01
N ASP A 106 10.56 12.66 -6.30
CA ASP A 106 10.51 14.02 -6.86
C ASP A 106 9.52 14.13 -8.04
N GLY A 107 8.32 13.58 -7.83
CA GLY A 107 7.21 13.59 -8.81
C GLY A 107 7.34 12.61 -9.98
N LYS A 108 8.38 11.78 -10.03
CA LYS A 108 8.61 10.79 -11.09
C LYS A 108 8.54 9.37 -10.56
N VAL A 109 8.10 8.42 -11.37
CA VAL A 109 8.12 6.99 -11.00
C VAL A 109 9.57 6.53 -10.85
N ALA A 110 9.90 6.01 -9.67
CA ALA A 110 11.22 5.49 -9.33
C ALA A 110 11.23 3.96 -9.16
N GLY A 111 10.09 3.35 -8.84
CA GLY A 111 9.93 1.91 -8.73
C GLY A 111 8.47 1.50 -8.68
N MET A 112 8.18 0.24 -8.97
CA MET A 112 6.82 -0.29 -8.95
C MET A 112 6.78 -1.77 -8.61
N LEU A 113 5.78 -2.17 -7.82
CA LEU A 113 5.42 -3.56 -7.55
C LEU A 113 4.04 -3.84 -8.16
N GLU A 114 4.05 -4.45 -9.34
CA GLU A 114 2.82 -4.86 -10.05
C GLU A 114 2.10 -6.04 -9.37
N ARG A 115 0.83 -6.25 -9.74
CA ARG A 115 0.03 -7.37 -9.23
C ARG A 115 0.70 -8.74 -9.44
N SER A 116 1.33 -8.97 -10.60
CA SER A 116 2.04 -10.22 -10.92
C SER A 116 3.16 -10.53 -9.92
N HIS A 117 3.76 -9.50 -9.33
CA HIS A 117 4.76 -9.61 -8.29
C HIS A 117 4.17 -9.87 -6.89
N ILE A 118 2.88 -9.58 -6.68
CA ILE A 118 2.19 -9.70 -5.40
C ILE A 118 1.43 -11.03 -5.29
N GLU A 119 0.75 -11.45 -6.36
CA GLU A 119 -0.29 -12.49 -6.30
C GLU A 119 0.22 -13.90 -6.01
N ARG A 120 1.54 -14.14 -6.04
CA ARG A 120 2.16 -15.45 -5.76
C ARG A 120 3.19 -15.42 -4.63
N ARG A 121 3.21 -14.35 -3.83
CA ARG A 121 4.24 -14.14 -2.80
C ARG A 121 3.64 -14.03 -1.41
N ALA A 122 4.42 -14.49 -0.44
CA ALA A 122 4.13 -14.29 0.96
C ALA A 122 4.35 -12.81 1.36
N PRO A 123 3.66 -12.32 2.41
CA PRO A 123 3.89 -10.98 2.95
C PRO A 123 5.36 -10.62 3.19
N GLN A 124 6.16 -11.56 3.71
CA GLN A 124 7.56 -11.35 4.04
C GLN A 124 8.41 -11.11 2.79
N GLU A 125 8.12 -11.81 1.69
CA GLU A 125 8.81 -11.61 0.41
C GLU A 125 8.45 -10.23 -0.19
N ILE A 126 7.19 -9.82 -0.09
CA ILE A 126 6.75 -8.48 -0.49
C ILE A 126 7.46 -7.42 0.35
N ALA A 127 7.57 -7.64 1.66
CA ALA A 127 8.27 -6.72 2.55
C ALA A 127 9.73 -6.57 2.17
N GLN A 128 10.44 -7.66 1.90
CA GLN A 128 11.84 -7.64 1.49
C GLN A 128 12.07 -6.88 0.17
N MET A 129 11.18 -7.08 -0.83
CA MET A 129 11.28 -6.32 -2.09
C MET A 129 11.11 -4.82 -1.87
N LEU A 130 10.14 -4.43 -1.02
CA LEU A 130 9.90 -3.02 -0.70
C LEU A 130 11.07 -2.42 0.10
N VAL A 131 11.59 -3.14 1.10
CA VAL A 131 12.77 -2.74 1.88
C VAL A 131 13.98 -2.51 0.97
N GLY A 132 14.22 -3.41 0.01
CA GLY A 132 15.30 -3.22 -0.96
C GLY A 132 15.15 -1.94 -1.79
N ALA A 133 13.92 -1.55 -2.15
CA ALA A 133 13.65 -0.27 -2.80
C ALA A 133 13.82 0.92 -1.83
N PHE A 134 13.43 0.76 -0.56
CA PHE A 134 13.55 1.81 0.45
C PHE A 134 15.02 2.14 0.73
N ASP A 135 15.87 1.13 0.91
CA ASP A 135 17.30 1.30 1.14
C ASP A 135 18.01 2.07 0.01
N GLN A 136 17.52 1.92 -1.22
CA GLN A 136 18.11 2.58 -2.39
C GLN A 136 17.60 4.00 -2.61
N LEU A 137 16.33 4.28 -2.25
CA LEU A 137 15.63 5.46 -2.73
C LEU A 137 15.23 6.44 -1.63
N CYS A 138 15.03 5.95 -0.41
CA CYS A 138 14.45 6.69 0.71
C CYS A 138 15.51 7.16 1.71
N THR A 139 15.14 8.14 2.54
CA THR A 139 16.03 8.68 3.59
C THR A 139 15.34 8.98 4.91
N ARG A 140 14.00 8.96 4.96
CA ARG A 140 13.25 9.21 6.19
C ARG A 140 13.45 8.07 7.19
N PRO A 141 13.80 8.36 8.44
CA PRO A 141 13.80 7.34 9.49
C PRO A 141 12.41 6.73 9.68
N GLY A 142 12.36 5.41 9.69
CA GLY A 142 11.20 4.64 10.14
C GLY A 142 11.29 4.29 11.62
N PRO A 143 10.36 3.46 12.13
CA PRO A 143 9.22 2.88 11.42
C PRO A 143 8.08 3.89 11.17
N SER A 144 7.03 3.50 10.43
CA SER A 144 5.87 4.39 10.19
C SER A 144 5.00 4.57 11.43
N ILE A 145 4.98 3.57 12.31
CA ILE A 145 4.33 3.57 13.63
C ILE A 145 5.23 2.80 14.60
N PRO A 146 5.09 2.99 15.93
CA PRO A 146 5.91 2.25 16.89
C PRO A 146 5.76 0.72 16.75
N PRO A 147 6.84 -0.08 16.85
CA PRO A 147 6.77 -1.54 16.68
C PRO A 147 5.79 -2.23 17.63
N GLU A 148 5.64 -1.72 18.85
CA GLU A 148 4.67 -2.20 19.84
C GLU A 148 3.22 -1.88 19.46
N THR A 149 3.00 -0.83 18.69
CA THR A 149 1.70 -0.51 18.10
C THR A 149 1.43 -1.45 16.93
N PHE A 150 2.42 -1.66 16.07
CA PHE A 150 2.32 -2.57 14.92
C PHE A 150 2.04 -4.01 15.34
N ALA A 151 2.72 -4.53 16.36
CA ALA A 151 2.50 -5.87 16.89
C ALA A 151 1.05 -6.11 17.36
N LYS A 152 0.36 -5.05 17.81
CA LYS A 152 -1.05 -5.13 18.23
C LYS A 152 -2.01 -5.18 17.03
N LEU A 153 -1.60 -4.65 15.87
CA LEU A 153 -2.39 -4.72 14.64
C LEU A 153 -2.43 -6.15 14.07
N GLU A 154 -1.39 -6.96 14.30
CA GLU A 154 -1.37 -8.37 13.88
C GLU A 154 -2.48 -9.20 14.57
N HIS A 155 -2.96 -8.80 15.75
CA HIS A 155 -4.08 -9.45 16.44
C HIS A 155 -5.45 -9.22 15.77
N LEU A 156 -5.55 -8.36 14.74
CA LEU A 156 -6.78 -8.12 13.99
C LEU A 156 -6.92 -8.98 12.72
N LYS A 157 -6.04 -9.96 12.48
CA LYS A 157 -6.09 -10.80 11.26
C LYS A 157 -5.77 -12.29 11.47
N ILE A 158 -6.65 -13.00 12.18
CA ILE A 158 -7.08 -14.34 11.73
C ILE A 158 -8.60 -14.44 11.94
N CYS A 159 -9.38 -13.88 11.01
CA CYS A 159 -10.72 -14.38 10.78
C CYS A 159 -10.98 -14.45 9.27
N GLY A 160 -10.23 -15.35 8.65
CA GLY A 160 -10.65 -16.10 7.48
C GLY A 160 -10.49 -17.58 7.84
N SER A 161 -11.59 -18.23 8.24
CA SER A 161 -11.73 -19.65 8.62
C SER A 161 -11.17 -20.10 9.98
N SER A 162 -11.99 -19.97 11.02
CA SER A 162 -12.09 -21.03 12.04
C SER A 162 -13.31 -21.87 11.69
N ILE A 163 -13.10 -22.90 10.88
CA ILE A 163 -14.05 -24.02 10.73
C ILE A 163 -14.25 -24.60 12.13
N PRO A 164 -15.48 -24.72 12.66
CA PRO A 164 -15.69 -25.45 13.90
C PRO A 164 -15.39 -26.92 13.63
N ARG A 165 -14.25 -27.41 14.12
CA ARG A 165 -14.11 -28.83 14.44
C ARG A 165 -14.65 -29.01 15.86
N MET A 166 -15.95 -29.20 15.96
CA MET A 166 -16.54 -29.89 17.12
C MET A 166 -16.69 -31.36 16.75
N GLY A 167 -16.05 -32.22 17.54
CA GLY A 167 -16.62 -33.53 17.87
C GLY A 167 -17.72 -33.37 18.90
#